data_AF-A0A9P1GSS9-F1
#
_entry.id   AF-A0A9P1GSS9-F1
#
_cell.length_a   1.000
_cell.length_b   1.000
_cell.length_c   1.000
_cell.angle_alpha   90.00
_cell.angle_beta   90.00
_cell.angle_gamma   90.00
#
_symmetry.space_group_name_H-M   'P 1'
#
loop_
_entity.id
_entity.type
_entity.pdbx_description
1 polymer ?
#
loop_
_entity_poly.entity_id
_entity_poly.type
_entity_poly.pdbx_seq_one_letter_code
_entity_poly.pdbx_strand_id
1 'polypeptide(L)'
;GEGKTTVVTPLVILLHGSATRACVVCVPQALTEFTCRVLRERLCGTLARPVVEFTFNRATPVSDDHFFKLLHAQDARAVMVSGPTALKSLMLRFVLTLHACDVARSEEKERLEVDRSSTFLSPNSWKSLLRWPSWSSRGGVTSQLEAGG
;
A
#
# COMPACT_ATOMS: atom_id res chain seq x y z
N GLY A 1 -15.76 -38.75 -8.07
CA GLY A 1 -16.87 -38.04 -8.76
C GLY A 1 -18.14 -38.02 -7.92
N GLU A 2 -18.07 -37.69 -6.63
CA GLU A 2 -19.22 -37.74 -5.70
C GLU A 2 -20.06 -36.45 -5.68
N GLY A 3 -19.91 -35.60 -6.69
CA GLY A 3 -20.66 -34.35 -6.77
C GLY A 3 -20.25 -33.24 -5.79
N LYS A 4 -19.06 -33.31 -5.17
CA LYS A 4 -18.53 -32.25 -4.28
C LYS A 4 -18.50 -30.89 -4.99
N THR A 5 -17.87 -30.83 -6.15
CA THR A 5 -17.78 -29.59 -6.94
C THR A 5 -19.12 -29.18 -7.54
N THR A 6 -20.01 -30.14 -7.81
CA THR A 6 -21.29 -29.88 -8.51
C THR A 6 -22.45 -29.52 -7.58
N VAL A 7 -22.40 -29.93 -6.31
CA VAL A 7 -23.48 -29.70 -5.35
C VAL A 7 -22.96 -29.01 -4.10
N VAL A 8 -21.92 -29.56 -3.47
CA VAL A 8 -21.42 -29.06 -2.17
C VAL A 8 -20.82 -27.68 -2.33
N THR A 9 -19.95 -27.47 -3.32
CA THR A 9 -19.27 -26.17 -3.53
C THR A 9 -20.26 -25.02 -3.77
N PRO A 10 -21.26 -25.12 -4.67
CA PRO A 10 -22.31 -24.10 -4.80
C PRO A 10 -23.07 -23.80 -3.50
N LEU A 11 -23.41 -24.83 -2.72
CA LEU A 11 -24.12 -24.66 -1.45
C LEU A 11 -23.26 -23.95 -0.40
N VAL A 12 -21.99 -24.31 -0.30
CA VAL A 12 -21.04 -23.63 0.61
C VAL A 12 -20.87 -22.17 0.20
N ILE A 13 -20.77 -21.88 -1.11
CA ILE A 13 -20.71 -20.50 -1.61
C ILE A 13 -21.97 -19.71 -1.24
N LEU A 14 -23.14 -20.34 -1.28
CA LEU A 14 -24.41 -19.72 -0.88
C LEU A 14 -24.45 -19.41 0.62
N LEU A 15 -24.05 -20.37 1.45
CA LEU A 15 -24.05 -20.23 2.90
C LEU A 15 -22.98 -19.24 3.39
N HIS A 16 -21.81 -19.28 2.77
CA HIS A 16 -20.68 -18.42 3.13
C HIS A 16 -20.68 -17.09 2.37
N GLY A 17 -21.55 -16.95 1.37
CA GLY A 17 -21.64 -15.82 0.48
C GLY A 17 -22.24 -14.62 1.18
N SER A 18 -21.45 -13.93 2.00
CA SER A 18 -21.82 -12.65 2.59
C SER A 18 -22.28 -11.67 1.51
N ALA A 19 -23.22 -10.79 1.86
CA ALA A 19 -23.73 -9.75 0.95
C ALA A 19 -22.69 -8.67 0.60
N THR A 20 -21.52 -8.67 1.25
CA THR A 20 -20.54 -7.57 1.16
C THR A 20 -19.19 -7.96 0.55
N ARG A 21 -18.94 -9.26 0.32
CA ARG A 21 -17.62 -9.76 -0.09
C ARG A 21 -17.71 -10.79 -1.20
N ALA A 22 -16.72 -10.77 -2.10
CA ALA A 22 -16.49 -11.85 -3.06
C ALA A 22 -16.05 -13.13 -2.34
N CYS A 23 -16.37 -14.29 -2.92
CA CYS A 23 -15.94 -15.59 -2.42
C CYS A 23 -14.83 -16.13 -3.34
N VAL A 24 -13.74 -16.64 -2.77
CA VAL A 24 -12.65 -17.25 -3.53
C VAL A 24 -12.67 -18.77 -3.34
N VAL A 25 -12.76 -19.51 -4.44
CA VAL A 25 -12.72 -20.97 -4.49
C VAL A 25 -11.37 -21.38 -5.04
N CYS A 26 -10.54 -21.96 -4.18
CA CYS A 26 -9.22 -22.48 -4.56
C CYS A 26 -9.35 -23.93 -5.02
N VAL A 27 -8.91 -24.21 -6.26
CA VAL A 27 -8.92 -25.56 -6.84
C VAL A 27 -7.59 -25.87 -7.52
N PRO A 28 -7.19 -27.15 -7.66
CA PRO A 28 -6.06 -27.52 -8.51
C PRO A 28 -6.22 -26.93 -9.92
N GLN A 29 -5.12 -26.49 -10.53
CA GLN A 29 -5.19 -25.72 -11.79
C GLN A 29 -5.88 -26.50 -12.92
N ALA A 30 -5.69 -27.81 -12.98
CA ALA A 30 -6.34 -28.71 -13.93
C ALA A 30 -7.88 -28.77 -13.77
N LEU A 31 -8.43 -28.34 -12.63
CA LEU A 31 -9.86 -28.36 -12.33
C LEU A 31 -10.51 -26.97 -12.42
N THR A 32 -9.75 -25.92 -12.74
CA THR A 32 -10.24 -24.53 -12.77
C THR A 32 -11.36 -24.36 -13.78
N GLU A 33 -11.14 -24.79 -15.02
CA GLU A 33 -12.13 -24.70 -16.10
C GLU A 33 -13.40 -25.48 -15.78
N PHE A 34 -13.24 -26.73 -15.32
CA PHE A 34 -14.36 -27.58 -14.90
C PHE A 34 -15.18 -26.91 -13.79
N THR A 35 -14.51 -26.37 -12.77
CA THR A 35 -15.16 -25.72 -11.62
C THR A 35 -15.87 -24.44 -12.07
N CYS A 36 -15.22 -23.60 -12.89
CA CYS A 36 -15.84 -22.40 -13.48
C CYS A 36 -17.11 -22.74 -14.24
N ARG A 37 -17.10 -23.76 -15.10
CA ARG A 37 -18.27 -24.18 -15.88
C ARG A 37 -19.44 -24.56 -14.99
N VAL A 38 -19.18 -25.43 -14.00
CA VAL A 38 -20.19 -25.90 -13.03
C VAL A 38 -20.75 -24.73 -12.22
N LEU A 39 -19.90 -23.84 -11.73
CA LEU A 39 -20.34 -22.69 -10.93
C LEU A 39 -21.13 -21.69 -11.77
N ARG A 40 -20.74 -21.43 -13.03
CA ARG A 40 -21.52 -20.55 -13.93
C ARG A 40 -22.91 -21.10 -14.19
N GLU A 41 -23.02 -22.39 -14.47
CA GLU A 41 -24.30 -23.05 -14.71
C GLU A 41 -25.23 -22.93 -13.49
N ARG A 42 -24.69 -23.11 -12.28
CA ARG A 42 -25.49 -23.12 -11.05
C ARG A 42 -25.77 -21.72 -10.49
N LEU A 43 -24.78 -20.83 -10.49
CA LEU A 43 -24.84 -19.55 -9.78
C LEU A 43 -25.22 -18.37 -10.69
N CYS A 44 -24.77 -18.34 -11.95
CA CYS A 44 -25.15 -17.25 -12.84
C CYS A 44 -26.63 -17.34 -13.25
N GLY A 45 -27.10 -18.56 -13.57
CA GLY A 45 -28.49 -18.79 -13.97
C GLY A 45 -29.50 -18.59 -12.84
N THR A 46 -29.15 -18.97 -11.61
CA THR A 46 -30.10 -18.97 -10.47
C THR A 46 -30.01 -17.72 -9.60
N LEU A 47 -28.81 -17.17 -9.41
CA LEU A 47 -28.55 -16.14 -8.38
C LEU A 47 -27.98 -14.84 -8.95
N ALA A 48 -27.80 -14.76 -10.27
CA ALA A 48 -27.15 -13.65 -10.95
C ALA A 48 -25.80 -13.24 -10.33
N ARG A 49 -25.08 -14.19 -9.70
CA ARG A 49 -23.74 -13.97 -9.16
C ARG A 49 -22.70 -14.37 -10.21
N PRO A 50 -21.88 -13.44 -10.70
CA PRO A 50 -20.90 -13.75 -11.74
C PRO A 50 -19.80 -14.67 -11.18
N VAL A 51 -19.30 -15.55 -12.06
CA VAL A 51 -18.18 -16.43 -11.75
C VAL A 51 -17.00 -16.06 -12.63
N VAL A 52 -15.92 -15.61 -11.99
CA VAL A 52 -14.73 -15.06 -12.64
C VAL A 52 -13.56 -16.00 -12.37
N GLU A 53 -12.82 -16.32 -13.42
CA GLU A 53 -11.55 -17.02 -13.26
C GLU A 53 -10.45 -16.00 -12.95
N PHE A 54 -9.68 -16.26 -11.89
CA PHE A 54 -8.58 -15.41 -11.48
C PHE A 54 -7.26 -16.15 -11.61
N THR A 55 -6.40 -15.62 -12.46
CA THR A 55 -5.03 -16.08 -12.67
C THR A 55 -4.08 -14.92 -12.41
N PHE A 56 -2.96 -15.23 -11.75
CA PHE A 56 -1.93 -14.26 -11.42
C PHE A 56 -0.58 -14.96 -11.39
N ASN A 57 0.46 -14.30 -11.88
CA ASN A 57 1.82 -14.81 -11.84
C ASN A 57 2.72 -13.77 -11.18
N ARG A 58 3.77 -14.20 -10.48
CA ARG A 58 4.77 -13.28 -9.93
C ARG A 58 5.52 -12.49 -11.00
N ALA A 59 5.65 -13.07 -12.20
CA ALA A 59 6.29 -12.41 -13.34
C ALA A 59 5.38 -11.39 -14.04
N THR A 60 4.06 -11.44 -13.83
CA THR A 60 3.16 -10.46 -14.46
C THR A 60 3.24 -9.12 -13.73
N PRO A 61 3.45 -8.00 -14.44
CA PRO A 61 3.41 -6.68 -13.82
C PRO A 61 2.02 -6.44 -13.21
N VAL A 62 1.99 -5.83 -12.03
CA VAL A 62 0.74 -5.47 -11.36
C VAL A 62 0.16 -4.27 -12.11
N SER A 63 -0.77 -4.53 -13.03
CA SER A 63 -1.55 -3.53 -13.76
C SER A 63 -2.81 -3.13 -12.97
N ASP A 64 -3.30 -1.92 -13.22
CA ASP A 64 -4.60 -1.42 -12.75
C ASP A 64 -5.75 -2.34 -13.17
N ASP A 65 -5.61 -3.05 -14.30
CA ASP A 65 -6.59 -4.04 -14.73
C ASP A 65 -6.82 -5.15 -13.71
N HIS A 66 -5.77 -5.59 -13.00
CA HIS A 66 -5.93 -6.58 -11.94
C HIS A 66 -6.69 -6.00 -10.76
N PHE A 67 -6.42 -4.74 -10.42
CA PHE A 67 -7.13 -4.04 -9.36
C PHE A 67 -8.62 -3.87 -9.71
N PHE A 68 -8.94 -3.36 -10.90
CA PHE A 68 -10.32 -3.21 -11.35
C PHE A 68 -11.06 -4.54 -11.48
N LYS A 69 -10.39 -5.63 -11.89
CA LYS A 69 -10.99 -6.97 -11.88
C LYS A 69 -11.37 -7.42 -10.47
N LEU A 70 -10.49 -7.20 -9.49
CA LEU A 70 -10.77 -7.54 -8.09
C LEU A 70 -11.88 -6.67 -7.51
N LEU A 71 -11.85 -5.37 -7.79
CA LEU A 71 -12.87 -4.42 -7.35
C LEU A 71 -14.24 -4.77 -7.94
N HIS A 72 -14.32 -5.01 -9.25
CA HIS A 72 -15.55 -5.40 -9.91
C HIS A 72 -16.06 -6.76 -9.40
N ALA A 73 -15.17 -7.72 -9.15
CA ALA A 73 -15.53 -8.99 -8.55
C ALA A 73 -16.10 -8.81 -7.13
N GLN A 74 -15.57 -7.86 -6.36
CA GLN A 74 -16.09 -7.51 -5.04
C GLN A 74 -17.47 -6.85 -5.12
N ASP A 75 -17.63 -5.83 -5.96
CA ASP A 75 -18.89 -5.09 -6.14
C ASP A 75 -20.02 -5.99 -6.65
N ALA A 76 -19.69 -6.88 -7.59
CA ALA A 76 -20.62 -7.84 -8.15
C ALA A 76 -20.85 -9.06 -7.24
N ARG A 77 -20.20 -9.14 -6.07
CA ARG A 77 -20.24 -10.29 -5.14
C ARG A 77 -19.93 -11.60 -5.86
N ALA A 78 -18.98 -11.53 -6.76
CA ALA A 78 -18.60 -12.61 -7.65
C ALA A 78 -17.99 -13.77 -6.88
N VAL A 79 -18.06 -14.94 -7.51
CA VAL A 79 -17.26 -16.10 -7.11
C VAL A 79 -16.02 -16.13 -7.97
N MET A 80 -14.88 -15.97 -7.34
CA MET A 80 -13.59 -16.07 -7.99
C MET A 80 -13.06 -17.50 -7.88
N VAL A 81 -12.75 -18.12 -9.00
CA VAL A 81 -12.10 -19.44 -9.04
C VAL A 81 -10.63 -19.23 -9.35
N SER A 82 -9.73 -19.78 -8.53
CA SER A 82 -8.30 -19.61 -8.72
C SER A 82 -7.50 -20.83 -8.33
N GLY A 83 -6.31 -20.96 -8.91
CA GLY A 83 -5.32 -21.96 -8.53
C GLY A 83 -4.52 -21.56 -7.29
N PRO A 84 -4.01 -22.52 -6.51
CA PRO A 84 -3.19 -22.23 -5.33
C PRO A 84 -1.92 -21.44 -5.68
N THR A 85 -1.33 -21.69 -6.85
CA THR A 85 -0.15 -20.97 -7.35
C THR A 85 -0.44 -19.50 -7.61
N ALA A 86 -1.59 -19.18 -8.19
CA ALA A 86 -1.99 -17.81 -8.48
C ALA A 86 -2.26 -17.03 -7.19
N LEU A 87 -2.98 -17.65 -6.25
CA LEU A 87 -3.24 -17.04 -4.94
C LEU A 87 -1.96 -16.80 -4.15
N LYS A 88 -1.05 -17.78 -4.12
CA LYS A 88 0.27 -17.64 -3.49
C LYS A 88 1.09 -16.52 -4.14
N SER A 89 1.08 -16.45 -5.47
CA SER A 89 1.80 -15.40 -6.21
C SER A 89 1.25 -14.01 -5.89
N LEU A 90 -0.07 -13.86 -5.77
CA LEU A 90 -0.72 -12.61 -5.39
C LEU A 90 -0.32 -12.20 -3.97
N MET A 91 -0.43 -13.10 -2.99
CA MET A 91 -0.08 -12.83 -1.59
C MET A 91 1.40 -12.45 -1.44
N LEU A 92 2.30 -13.18 -2.11
CA LEU A 92 3.73 -12.85 -2.09
C LEU A 92 4.00 -11.51 -2.75
N ARG A 93 3.34 -11.19 -3.87
CA ARG A 93 3.51 -9.88 -4.51
C ARG A 93 3.03 -8.76 -3.61
N PHE A 94 1.91 -8.94 -2.92
CA PHE A 94 1.39 -7.99 -1.95
C PHE A 94 2.40 -7.69 -0.84
N VAL A 95 2.95 -8.72 -0.18
CA VAL A 95 3.96 -8.54 0.87
C VAL A 95 5.22 -7.85 0.35
N LEU A 96 5.71 -8.23 -0.84
CA LEU A 96 6.89 -7.60 -1.45
C LEU A 96 6.65 -6.13 -1.79
N THR A 97 5.45 -5.79 -2.28
CA THR A 97 5.08 -4.40 -2.55
C THR A 97 5.00 -3.58 -1.27
N LEU A 98 4.39 -4.13 -0.21
CA LEU A 98 4.37 -3.45 1.09
C LEU A 98 5.79 -3.20 1.62
N HIS A 99 6.66 -4.21 1.54
CA HIS A 99 8.05 -4.07 1.95
C HIS A 99 8.80 -3.02 1.14
N ALA A 100 8.63 -3.00 -0.19
CA ALA A 100 9.24 -1.97 -1.05
C ALA A 100 8.75 -0.56 -0.71
N CYS A 101 7.46 -0.40 -0.39
CA CYS A 101 6.91 0.89 0.06
C CYS A 101 7.49 1.32 1.42
N ASP A 102 7.72 0.39 2.33
CA ASP A 102 8.28 0.68 3.65
C ASP A 102 9.74 1.14 3.56
N VAL A 103 10.54 0.45 2.74
CA VAL A 103 11.93 0.85 2.44
C VAL A 103 11.99 2.23 1.78
N ALA A 104 11.13 2.49 0.79
CA ALA A 104 11.07 3.80 0.16
C ALA A 104 10.73 4.93 1.16
N ARG A 105 9.84 4.66 2.13
CA ARG A 105 9.49 5.60 3.20
C ARG A 105 10.63 5.82 4.19
N SER A 106 11.39 4.78 4.55
CA SER A 106 12.54 4.94 5.44
C SER A 106 13.65 5.76 4.80
N GLU A 107 13.95 5.51 3.52
CA GLU A 107 14.95 6.27 2.76
C GLU A 107 14.55 7.74 2.61
N GLU A 108 13.27 8.03 2.39
CA GLU A 108 12.76 9.40 2.34
C GLU A 108 12.93 10.11 3.69
N LYS A 109 12.65 9.43 4.80
CA LYS A 109 12.82 9.99 6.14
C LYS A 109 14.28 10.29 6.46
N GLU A 110 15.20 9.38 6.11
CA GLU A 110 16.64 9.60 6.29
C GLU A 110 17.14 10.79 5.46
N ARG A 111 16.70 10.91 4.19
CA ARG A 111 17.02 12.08 3.35
C ARG A 111 16.54 13.39 3.97
N LEU A 112 15.33 13.41 4.53
CA LEU A 112 14.78 14.60 5.19
C LEU A 112 15.53 14.95 6.49
N GLU A 113 16.01 13.97 7.25
CA GLU A 113 16.82 14.21 8.45
C GLU A 113 18.23 14.74 8.12
N VAL A 114 18.85 14.21 7.05
CA VAL A 114 20.13 14.73 6.53
C VAL A 114 19.96 16.17 6.03
N ASP A 115 18.90 16.48 5.29
CA ASP A 115 18.61 17.84 4.81
C ASP A 115 18.31 18.82 5.95
N ARG A 116 17.57 18.37 6.97
CA ARG A 116 17.33 19.16 8.19
C ARG A 116 18.62 19.47 8.94
N SER A 117 19.54 18.50 8.99
CA SER A 117 20.84 18.65 9.66
C SER A 117 21.82 19.51 8.85
N SER A 118 21.81 19.41 7.52
CA SER A 118 22.63 20.24 6.64
C SER A 118 22.17 21.71 6.67
N THR A 119 20.85 21.96 6.76
CA THR A 119 20.29 23.30 6.91
C THR A 119 20.72 23.96 8.22
N PHE A 120 20.88 23.17 9.30
CA PHE A 120 21.38 23.65 10.59
C PHE A 120 22.88 24.01 10.56
N LEU A 121 23.68 23.33 9.73
CA LEU A 121 25.11 23.59 9.53
C LEU A 121 25.39 24.65 8.45
N SER A 122 24.36 25.31 7.92
CA SER A 122 24.52 26.44 6.99
C SER A 122 25.30 27.59 7.66
N PRO A 123 26.37 28.13 7.03
CA PRO A 123 27.20 29.21 7.59
C PRO A 123 26.44 30.50 7.95
N ASN A 124 25.24 30.68 7.42
CA ASN A 124 24.40 31.84 7.71
C ASN A 124 23.46 31.66 8.92
N SER A 125 23.30 30.45 9.46
CA SER A 125 22.46 30.15 10.63
C SER A 125 23.12 30.56 11.95
N TRP A 126 24.44 30.43 12.07
CA TRP A 126 25.16 30.77 13.31
C TRP A 126 25.24 32.29 13.58
N LYS A 127 24.98 33.12 12.55
CA LYS A 127 24.92 34.58 12.67
C LYS A 127 23.76 35.06 13.54
N SER A 128 22.66 34.29 13.67
CA SER A 128 21.57 34.63 14.60
C SER A 128 21.85 34.20 16.05
N LEU A 129 22.73 33.21 16.25
CA LEU A 129 23.18 32.75 17.57
C LEU A 129 24.29 33.65 18.16
N LEU A 130 25.07 34.33 17.32
CA LEU A 130 26.11 35.28 17.74
C LEU A 130 25.63 36.73 17.90
N ARG A 131 24.32 36.97 18.09
CA ARG A 131 23.82 38.31 18.43
C ARG A 131 24.01 38.54 19.93
N TRP A 132 25.26 38.75 20.33
CA TRP A 132 25.67 39.21 21.66
C TRP A 132 24.87 40.47 22.06
N PRO A 133 24.43 40.63 23.31
CA PRO A 133 23.75 41.85 23.72
C PRO A 133 24.79 42.98 23.72
N SER A 134 24.63 43.96 22.82
CA SER A 134 25.48 45.15 22.81
C SER A 134 25.15 46.00 24.03
N TRP A 135 25.96 45.90 25.07
CA TRP A 135 25.91 46.77 26.23
C TRP A 135 26.21 48.20 25.78
N SER A 136 25.18 49.04 25.71
CA SER A 136 25.34 50.48 25.62
C SER A 136 24.91 51.08 26.95
N SER A 137 25.88 51.30 27.84
CA SER A 137 25.72 52.25 28.93
C SER A 137 26.57 53.47 28.65
N ARG A 138 25.84 54.55 28.42
CA ARG A 138 26.23 55.94 28.24
C ARG A 138 26.78 56.52 29.56
N GLY A 139 27.77 57.40 29.44
CA GLY A 139 28.35 58.21 30.53
C GLY A 139 29.87 58.01 30.55
N GLY A 140 30.73 58.90 30.08
CA GLY A 140 30.71 60.36 30.18
C GLY A 140 31.80 60.76 31.18
N VAL A 141 32.85 61.43 30.70
CA VAL A 141 33.62 62.51 31.35
C VAL A 141 34.93 62.70 30.56
N THR A 142 34.99 63.87 29.94
CA THR A 142 36.15 64.55 29.37
C THR A 142 37.07 65.09 30.47
N SER A 143 38.38 64.96 30.31
CA SER A 143 39.35 65.87 30.94
C SER A 143 40.44 66.24 29.94
N GLN A 144 40.31 67.45 29.40
CA GLN A 144 41.40 68.19 28.77
C GLN A 144 42.46 68.55 29.81
N LEU A 145 43.73 68.46 29.44
CA LEU A 145 44.83 69.17 30.09
C LEU A 145 45.87 69.47 29.00
N GLU A 146 45.94 70.73 28.55
CA GLU A 146 47.22 71.45 28.47
C GLU A 146 47.06 72.96 28.29
N ALA A 147 47.91 73.67 29.07
CA ALA A 147 48.53 74.98 28.84
C ALA A 147 48.03 76.18 29.68
N GLY A 148 48.93 76.63 30.58
CA GLY A 148 48.94 77.96 31.18
C GLY A 148 49.86 78.06 32.41
N GLY A 149 51.17 78.23 32.21
CA GLY A 149 52.17 78.51 33.25
C GLY A 149 53.59 78.21 32.81
#